data_AF-A0A1F3DBE4-F1
#
_entry.id   AF-A0A1F3DBE4-F1
#
_cell.length_a   1.000
_cell.length_b   1.000
_cell.length_c   1.000
_cell.angle_alpha   90.00
_cell.angle_beta   90.00
_cell.angle_gamma   90.00
#
_symmetry.space_group_name_H-M   'P 1'
#
loop_
_entity.id
_entity.type
_entity.pdbx_description
1 polymer ?
#
loop_
_entity_poly.entity_id
_entity_poly.type
_entity_poly.pdbx_seq_one_letter_code
_entity_poly.pdbx_strand_id
1 'polypeptide(L)'
;MRELIITADGSHTLYVPEMDEHYHSINGAVQESLLIFIKYGFDTCTANPLNILEIGFGAGLNAFLTAMKSLEGNRRVHYTTVEKYPLPENITDSMNYHTYAGKGTREMFRLIHSSPWNSDVRICNNFTIRKIESDITICIPEGTYDLIYFDAFGPDKQPEMWSEDVFKRIAALTRENGIFVTYSAKGQVKRNLIGCGFNVSLLPGPPGKRQIIRADKKAN
;
A
#
# COMPACT_ATOMS: atom_id res chain seq x y z
N MET A 1 15.74 -14.80 10.71
CA MET A 1 14.48 -15.28 10.09
C MET A 1 13.41 -14.26 10.43
N ARG A 2 12.45 -13.98 9.54
CA ARG A 2 11.33 -13.05 9.86
C ARG A 2 10.48 -13.64 10.99
N GLU A 3 10.02 -12.81 11.91
CA GLU A 3 9.27 -13.24 13.09
C GLU A 3 7.83 -12.67 13.06
N LEU A 4 6.84 -13.52 13.33
CA LEU A 4 5.43 -13.11 13.38
C LEU A 4 5.10 -12.54 14.75
N ILE A 5 4.58 -11.31 14.77
CA ILE A 5 4.28 -10.54 15.98
C ILE A 5 2.81 -10.15 15.98
N ILE A 6 2.17 -10.18 17.16
CA ILE A 6 0.80 -9.69 17.36
C ILE A 6 0.88 -8.20 17.74
N THR A 7 0.16 -7.34 17.01
CA THR A 7 0.07 -5.90 17.26
C THR A 7 -1.00 -5.58 18.29
N ALA A 8 -1.06 -4.34 18.77
CA ALA A 8 -1.99 -3.94 19.83
C ALA A 8 -3.49 -4.03 19.45
N ASP A 9 -3.83 -4.01 18.16
CA ASP A 9 -5.19 -4.29 17.65
C ASP A 9 -5.46 -5.80 17.40
N GLY A 10 -4.53 -6.66 17.82
CA GLY A 10 -4.56 -8.12 17.67
C GLY A 10 -4.14 -8.63 16.29
N SER A 11 -3.92 -7.75 15.31
CA SER A 11 -3.53 -8.17 13.97
C SER A 11 -2.05 -8.60 13.91
N HIS A 12 -1.67 -9.36 12.89
CA HIS A 12 -0.27 -9.78 12.75
C HIS A 12 0.58 -8.72 12.05
N THR A 13 1.85 -8.63 12.42
CA THR A 13 2.90 -7.97 11.66
C THR A 13 4.11 -8.89 11.58
N LEU A 14 5.08 -8.55 10.73
CA LEU A 14 6.34 -9.28 10.64
C LEU A 14 7.48 -8.38 11.09
N TYR A 15 8.31 -8.86 11.99
CA TYR A 15 9.59 -8.26 12.33
C TYR A 15 10.68 -8.79 11.39
N VAL A 16 11.53 -7.88 10.90
CA VAL A 16 12.68 -8.16 10.04
C VAL A 16 13.96 -7.83 10.82
N PRO A 17 14.63 -8.82 11.45
CA PRO A 17 15.79 -8.57 12.31
C PRO A 17 16.94 -7.85 11.60
N GLU A 18 17.15 -8.15 10.31
CA GLU A 18 18.23 -7.56 9.51
C GLU A 18 18.06 -6.05 9.31
N MET A 19 16.81 -5.56 9.35
CA MET A 19 16.49 -4.15 9.22
C MET A 19 16.15 -3.50 10.56
N ASP A 20 15.97 -4.30 11.62
CA ASP A 20 15.35 -3.87 12.88
C ASP A 20 14.09 -3.03 12.64
N GLU A 21 13.16 -3.60 11.88
CA GLU A 21 11.93 -2.93 11.42
C GLU A 21 10.77 -3.91 11.27
N HIS A 22 9.54 -3.41 11.39
CA HIS A 22 8.32 -4.17 11.19
C HIS A 22 7.63 -3.82 9.87
N TYR A 23 6.94 -4.77 9.25
CA TYR A 23 6.14 -4.53 8.03
C TYR A 23 5.01 -3.52 8.28
N HIS A 24 4.39 -3.58 9.45
CA HIS A 24 3.34 -2.66 9.89
C HIS A 24 3.55 -2.25 11.36
N SER A 25 2.94 -1.13 11.76
CA SER A 25 3.02 -0.62 13.14
C SER A 25 2.60 -1.65 14.19
N ILE A 26 3.43 -1.81 15.23
CA ILE A 26 3.11 -2.63 16.41
C ILE A 26 1.88 -2.13 17.19
N ASN A 27 1.48 -0.88 16.99
CA ASN A 27 0.30 -0.29 17.62
C ASN A 27 -1.02 -0.72 16.95
N GLY A 28 -0.94 -1.40 15.79
CA GLY A 28 -2.10 -1.99 15.12
C GLY A 28 -1.96 -1.92 13.60
N ALA A 29 -1.68 -3.05 12.95
CA ALA A 29 -1.47 -3.09 11.50
C ALA A 29 -2.77 -2.81 10.73
N VAL A 30 -3.86 -3.49 11.10
CA VAL A 30 -5.15 -3.31 10.44
C VAL A 30 -5.70 -1.91 10.68
N GLN A 31 -5.63 -1.41 11.92
CA GLN A 31 -6.10 -0.05 12.24
C GLN A 31 -5.31 1.03 11.48
N GLU A 32 -3.99 0.87 11.36
CA GLU A 32 -3.14 1.76 10.60
C GLU A 32 -3.52 1.77 9.12
N SER A 33 -3.63 0.61 8.47
CA SER A 33 -3.96 0.51 7.05
C SER A 33 -5.37 1.03 6.74
N LEU A 34 -6.35 0.77 7.61
CA LEU A 34 -7.70 1.30 7.48
C LEU A 34 -7.72 2.84 7.56
N LEU A 35 -6.91 3.45 8.41
CA LEU A 35 -6.87 4.91 8.52
C LEU A 35 -6.12 5.55 7.36
N ILE A 36 -4.91 5.07 7.05
CA ILE A 36 -4.01 5.72 6.10
C ILE A 36 -4.44 5.43 4.66
N PHE A 37 -4.52 4.16 4.29
CA PHE A 37 -4.69 3.76 2.89
C PHE A 37 -6.15 3.71 2.48
N ILE A 38 -7.04 3.25 3.36
CA ILE A 38 -8.48 3.21 3.08
C ILE A 38 -9.11 4.58 3.28
N LYS A 39 -9.16 5.10 4.51
CA LYS A 39 -9.89 6.35 4.80
C LYS A 39 -9.28 7.58 4.12
N TYR A 40 -7.97 7.78 4.19
CA TYR A 40 -7.33 8.94 3.56
C TYR A 40 -6.93 8.74 2.10
N GLY A 41 -6.96 7.50 1.60
CA GLY A 41 -6.69 7.17 0.20
C GLY A 41 -7.96 6.75 -0.55
N PHE A 42 -8.36 5.48 -0.40
CA PHE A 42 -9.45 4.84 -1.15
C PHE A 42 -10.77 5.62 -1.08
N ASP A 43 -11.21 5.96 0.14
CA ASP A 43 -12.48 6.64 0.39
C ASP A 43 -12.47 8.10 -0.09
N THR A 44 -11.28 8.71 -0.18
CA THR A 44 -11.11 10.10 -0.65
C THR A 44 -11.05 10.18 -2.18
N CYS A 45 -10.42 9.20 -2.84
CA CYS A 45 -10.34 9.16 -4.29
C CYS A 45 -11.73 8.87 -4.88
N THR A 46 -12.20 9.65 -5.84
CA THR A 46 -13.55 9.51 -6.43
C THR A 46 -13.58 8.73 -7.76
N ALA A 47 -12.43 8.37 -8.32
CA ALA A 47 -12.33 7.70 -9.63
C ALA A 47 -13.10 6.36 -9.68
N ASN A 48 -13.86 6.10 -10.74
CA ASN A 48 -14.50 4.80 -10.96
C ASN A 48 -14.59 4.51 -12.47
N PRO A 49 -13.84 3.53 -13.01
CA PRO A 49 -12.96 2.59 -12.31
C PRO A 49 -11.77 3.29 -11.63
N LEU A 50 -11.31 2.70 -10.52
CA LEU A 50 -10.17 3.15 -9.74
C LEU A 50 -8.93 2.32 -10.09
N ASN A 51 -7.83 2.97 -10.45
CA ASN A 51 -6.53 2.33 -10.66
C ASN A 51 -5.59 2.71 -9.52
N ILE A 52 -5.11 1.70 -8.79
CA ILE A 52 -4.22 1.89 -7.63
C ILE A 52 -2.84 1.35 -7.98
N LEU A 53 -1.80 2.09 -7.59
CA LEU A 53 -0.43 1.59 -7.52
C LEU A 53 0.01 1.53 -6.06
N GLU A 54 0.39 0.34 -5.60
CA GLU A 54 1.05 0.12 -4.32
C GLU A 54 2.55 -0.11 -4.53
N ILE A 55 3.36 0.59 -3.74
CA ILE A 55 4.81 0.36 -3.63
C ILE A 55 5.06 -0.34 -2.31
N GLY A 56 5.44 -1.63 -2.37
CA GLY A 56 5.59 -2.50 -1.22
C GLY A 56 4.33 -3.34 -0.97
N PHE A 57 4.18 -4.45 -1.70
CA PHE A 57 3.08 -5.40 -1.45
C PHE A 57 3.15 -5.98 -0.03
N GLY A 58 4.37 -6.28 0.41
CA GLY A 58 4.69 -6.85 1.71
C GLY A 58 3.78 -8.00 2.14
N ALA A 59 3.02 -7.76 3.20
CA ALA A 59 2.12 -8.75 3.81
C ALA A 59 0.75 -8.84 3.12
N GLY A 60 0.52 -8.08 2.04
CA GLY A 60 -0.72 -8.07 1.26
C GLY A 60 -1.91 -7.40 1.95
N LEU A 61 -1.69 -6.74 3.09
CA LEU A 61 -2.75 -6.17 3.92
C LEU A 61 -3.56 -5.09 3.18
N ASN A 62 -2.90 -4.11 2.56
CA ASN A 62 -3.61 -3.02 1.91
C ASN A 62 -4.39 -3.53 0.69
N ALA A 63 -3.79 -4.39 -0.14
CA ALA A 63 -4.47 -5.02 -1.27
C ALA A 63 -5.73 -5.80 -0.82
N PHE A 64 -5.62 -6.57 0.26
CA PHE A 64 -6.74 -7.31 0.83
C PHE A 64 -7.86 -6.39 1.35
N LEU A 65 -7.52 -5.37 2.13
CA LEU A 65 -8.51 -4.41 2.63
C LEU A 65 -9.18 -3.65 1.48
N THR A 66 -8.42 -3.23 0.47
CA THR A 66 -8.99 -2.59 -0.72
C THR A 66 -9.93 -3.52 -1.48
N ALA A 67 -9.57 -4.80 -1.64
CA ALA A 67 -10.45 -5.78 -2.29
C ALA A 67 -11.79 -5.90 -1.55
N MET A 68 -11.76 -5.95 -0.22
CA MET A 68 -12.98 -5.95 0.60
C MET A 68 -13.82 -4.67 0.42
N LYS A 69 -13.19 -3.48 0.50
CA LYS A 69 -13.90 -2.21 0.29
C LYS A 69 -14.48 -2.08 -1.12
N SER A 70 -13.78 -2.59 -2.13
CA SER A 70 -14.26 -2.59 -3.53
C SER A 70 -15.52 -3.42 -3.70
N LEU A 71 -15.62 -4.55 -2.98
CA LEU A 71 -16.78 -5.42 -3.00
C LEU A 71 -17.97 -4.78 -2.28
N GLU A 72 -17.74 -4.20 -1.09
CA GLU A 72 -18.77 -3.49 -0.32
C GLU A 72 -19.38 -2.30 -1.08
N GLY A 73 -18.54 -1.50 -1.73
CA GLY A 73 -18.96 -0.28 -2.45
C GLY A 73 -19.33 -0.50 -3.91
N ASN A 74 -19.26 -1.74 -4.41
CA ASN A 74 -19.42 -2.09 -5.83
C ASN A 74 -18.53 -1.23 -6.78
N ARG A 75 -17.33 -0.86 -6.33
CA ARG A 75 -16.40 0.01 -7.08
C ARG A 75 -15.40 -0.84 -7.82
N ARG A 76 -15.27 -0.65 -9.14
CA ARG A 76 -14.28 -1.38 -9.94
C ARG A 76 -12.87 -0.88 -9.63
N VAL A 77 -11.99 -1.79 -9.26
CA VAL A 77 -10.60 -1.52 -8.90
C VAL A 77 -9.67 -2.39 -9.74
N HIS A 78 -8.69 -1.74 -10.37
CA HIS A 78 -7.47 -2.38 -10.86
C HIS A 78 -6.33 -2.03 -9.92
N TYR A 79 -5.77 -3.04 -9.27
CA TYR A 79 -4.76 -2.88 -8.23
C TYR A 79 -3.42 -3.39 -8.75
N THR A 80 -2.46 -2.50 -8.94
CA THR A 80 -1.09 -2.87 -9.29
C THR A 80 -0.22 -2.72 -8.06
N THR A 81 0.64 -3.70 -7.78
CA THR A 81 1.58 -3.64 -6.65
C THR A 81 2.96 -4.11 -7.06
N VAL A 82 4.00 -3.48 -6.53
CA VAL A 82 5.41 -3.80 -6.80
C VAL A 82 6.07 -4.27 -5.52
N GLU A 83 6.73 -5.43 -5.60
CA GLU A 83 7.44 -6.05 -4.48
C GLU A 83 8.74 -6.68 -4.94
N LYS A 84 9.83 -6.42 -4.21
CA LYS A 84 11.14 -6.95 -4.55
C LYS A 84 11.37 -8.32 -3.94
N TYR A 85 10.80 -8.58 -2.77
CA TYR A 85 11.03 -9.80 -2.00
C TYR A 85 9.70 -10.39 -1.50
N PRO A 86 8.92 -11.05 -2.39
CA PRO A 86 7.68 -11.71 -2.02
C PRO A 86 7.82 -12.60 -0.78
N LEU A 87 6.83 -12.53 0.12
CA LEU A 87 6.78 -13.43 1.27
C LEU A 87 6.44 -14.86 0.81
N PRO A 88 7.07 -15.88 1.42
CA PRO A 88 6.73 -17.27 1.14
C PRO A 88 5.33 -17.62 1.70
N GLU A 89 4.66 -18.56 1.05
CA GLU A 89 3.27 -18.92 1.33
C GLU A 89 3.04 -19.35 2.79
N ASN A 90 3.99 -20.08 3.38
CA ASN A 90 3.91 -20.53 4.77
C ASN A 90 3.82 -19.36 5.78
N ILE A 91 4.45 -18.23 5.47
CA ILE A 91 4.36 -17.02 6.30
C ILE A 91 3.00 -16.36 6.08
N THR A 92 2.58 -16.17 4.83
CA THR A 92 1.31 -15.49 4.54
C THR A 92 0.10 -16.29 5.03
N ASP A 93 0.13 -17.62 4.97
CA ASP A 93 -0.94 -18.48 5.49
C ASP A 93 -1.08 -18.44 7.02
N SER A 94 0.00 -18.05 7.72
CA SER A 94 -0.01 -17.87 9.18
C SER A 94 -0.59 -16.51 9.62
N MET A 95 -0.83 -15.59 8.68
CA MET A 95 -1.37 -14.27 8.99
C MET A 95 -2.87 -14.29 9.28
N ASN A 96 -3.31 -13.40 10.17
CA ASN A 96 -4.69 -13.34 10.64
C ASN A 96 -5.53 -12.23 9.98
N TYR A 97 -5.06 -11.52 8.96
CA TYR A 97 -5.79 -10.38 8.38
C TYR A 97 -7.22 -10.71 7.93
N HIS A 98 -7.43 -11.92 7.42
CA HIS A 98 -8.75 -12.39 7.02
C HIS A 98 -9.79 -12.37 8.15
N THR A 99 -9.38 -12.45 9.42
CA THR A 99 -10.31 -12.42 10.57
C THR A 99 -10.92 -11.04 10.80
N TYR A 100 -10.39 -10.00 10.17
CA TYR A 100 -10.80 -8.60 10.37
C TYR A 100 -11.84 -8.09 9.37
N ALA A 101 -12.27 -8.92 8.41
CA ALA A 101 -13.16 -8.48 7.32
C ALA A 101 -14.39 -9.38 7.07
N GLY A 102 -14.73 -10.28 8.00
CA GLY A 102 -15.96 -11.09 7.92
C GLY A 102 -15.81 -12.48 7.27
N LYS A 103 -16.90 -13.02 6.69
CA LYS A 103 -16.95 -14.39 6.10
C LYS A 103 -16.41 -14.42 4.67
N GLY A 104 -15.78 -15.53 4.26
CA GLY A 104 -15.25 -15.73 2.89
C GLY A 104 -13.93 -15.00 2.60
N THR A 105 -13.43 -14.23 3.56
CA THR A 105 -12.22 -13.40 3.46
C THR A 105 -10.93 -14.20 3.38
N ARG A 106 -10.88 -15.38 4.00
CA ARG A 106 -9.68 -16.22 4.00
C ARG A 106 -9.33 -16.72 2.61
N GLU A 107 -10.35 -17.10 1.84
CA GLU A 107 -10.17 -17.54 0.45
C GLU A 107 -9.71 -16.39 -0.43
N MET A 108 -10.29 -15.20 -0.26
CA MET A 108 -9.86 -14.00 -0.96
C MET A 108 -8.39 -13.65 -0.65
N PHE A 109 -8.01 -13.65 0.63
CA PHE A 109 -6.64 -13.38 1.05
C PHE A 109 -5.65 -14.38 0.44
N ARG A 110 -5.98 -15.68 0.49
CA ARG A 110 -5.19 -16.73 -0.15
C ARG A 110 -5.08 -16.52 -1.66
N LEU A 111 -6.18 -16.20 -2.34
CA LEU A 111 -6.19 -15.98 -3.78
C LEU A 111 -5.30 -14.79 -4.19
N ILE A 112 -5.29 -13.72 -3.40
CA ILE A 112 -4.37 -12.58 -3.61
C ILE A 112 -2.91 -13.04 -3.54
N HIS A 113 -2.56 -13.85 -2.54
CA HIS A 113 -1.18 -14.35 -2.38
C HIS A 113 -0.79 -15.40 -3.43
N SER A 114 -1.66 -16.35 -3.76
CA SER A 114 -1.38 -17.42 -4.74
C SER A 114 -1.50 -16.96 -6.20
N SER A 115 -2.05 -15.77 -6.46
CA SER A 115 -2.13 -15.20 -7.80
C SER A 115 -0.74 -15.12 -8.46
N PRO A 116 -0.58 -15.53 -9.73
CA PRO A 116 0.68 -15.40 -10.44
C PRO A 116 1.18 -13.95 -10.53
N TRP A 117 2.49 -13.79 -10.44
CA TRP A 117 3.17 -12.51 -10.67
C TRP A 117 3.19 -12.16 -12.17
N ASN A 118 3.28 -10.87 -12.46
CA ASN A 118 3.37 -10.28 -13.80
C ASN A 118 2.16 -10.54 -14.72
N SER A 119 1.02 -10.89 -14.14
CA SER A 119 -0.26 -11.10 -14.83
C SER A 119 -1.42 -10.50 -14.06
N ASP A 120 -2.47 -10.13 -14.78
CA ASP A 120 -3.71 -9.63 -14.19
C ASP A 120 -4.57 -10.81 -13.75
N VAL A 121 -4.98 -10.81 -12.48
CA VAL A 121 -5.81 -11.86 -11.90
C VAL A 121 -7.05 -11.23 -11.28
N ARG A 122 -8.22 -11.70 -11.72
CA ARG A 122 -9.50 -11.28 -11.15
C ARG A 122 -9.72 -12.02 -9.83
N ILE A 123 -9.72 -11.28 -8.72
CA ILE A 123 -9.95 -11.83 -7.37
C ILE A 123 -11.44 -11.91 -7.07
N CYS A 124 -12.20 -10.90 -7.48
CA CYS A 124 -13.65 -10.87 -7.36
C CYS A 124 -14.29 -10.02 -8.48
N ASN A 125 -15.60 -9.83 -8.45
CA ASN A 125 -16.30 -9.14 -9.53
C ASN A 125 -15.77 -7.73 -9.82
N ASN A 126 -15.31 -7.01 -8.79
CA ASN A 126 -14.91 -5.61 -8.88
C ASN A 126 -13.43 -5.38 -8.56
N PHE A 127 -12.62 -6.43 -8.41
CA PHE A 127 -11.21 -6.30 -8.05
C PHE A 127 -10.35 -7.22 -8.91
N THR A 128 -9.44 -6.59 -9.66
CA THR A 128 -8.36 -7.26 -10.38
C THR A 128 -7.04 -6.82 -9.77
N ILE A 129 -6.13 -7.75 -9.52
CA ILE A 129 -4.78 -7.46 -9.05
C ILE A 129 -3.74 -7.84 -10.10
N ARG A 130 -2.72 -7.00 -10.24
CA ARG A 130 -1.47 -7.28 -10.95
C ARG A 130 -0.31 -7.11 -9.97
N LYS A 131 0.33 -8.20 -9.60
CA LYS A 131 1.53 -8.17 -8.74
C LYS A 131 2.77 -8.19 -9.62
N ILE A 132 3.73 -7.31 -9.37
CA ILE A 132 4.96 -7.20 -10.14
C ILE A 132 6.15 -7.46 -9.21
N GLU A 133 6.92 -8.50 -9.52
CA GLU A 133 8.11 -8.86 -8.73
C GLU A 133 9.31 -8.10 -9.29
N SER A 134 9.63 -6.96 -8.68
CA SER A 134 10.63 -6.03 -9.19
C SER A 134 11.10 -5.05 -8.12
N ASP A 135 12.26 -4.43 -8.38
CA ASP A 135 12.77 -3.29 -7.63
C ASP A 135 12.29 -1.99 -8.26
N ILE A 136 11.50 -1.19 -7.52
CA ILE A 136 10.95 0.09 -7.99
C ILE A 136 12.04 1.13 -8.30
N THR A 137 13.23 1.00 -7.69
CA THR A 137 14.35 1.91 -7.94
C THR A 137 14.97 1.69 -9.33
N ILE A 138 14.78 0.50 -9.90
CA ILE A 138 15.37 0.09 -11.18
C ILE A 138 14.29 0.11 -12.28
N CYS A 139 13.15 -0.53 -12.02
CA CYS A 139 12.09 -0.74 -12.98
C CYS A 139 10.76 -0.26 -12.41
N ILE A 140 10.05 0.52 -13.22
CA ILE A 140 8.78 1.13 -12.83
C ILE A 140 7.65 0.56 -13.67
N PRO A 141 6.51 0.24 -13.06
CA PRO A 141 5.39 -0.32 -13.78
C PRO A 141 4.86 0.67 -14.82
N GLU A 142 4.40 0.13 -15.95
CA GLU A 142 3.64 0.88 -16.92
C GLU A 142 2.24 1.23 -16.36
N GLY A 143 1.58 2.22 -16.95
CA GLY A 143 0.19 2.56 -16.66
C GLY A 143 0.00 3.98 -16.12
N THR A 144 -1.22 4.26 -15.68
CA THR A 144 -1.57 5.54 -15.06
C THR A 144 -2.57 5.31 -13.93
N TYR A 145 -2.30 5.91 -12.79
CA TYR A 145 -2.96 5.58 -11.52
C TYR A 145 -3.66 6.79 -10.92
N ASP A 146 -4.81 6.55 -10.31
CA ASP A 146 -5.60 7.58 -9.63
C ASP A 146 -5.22 7.69 -8.15
N LEU A 147 -4.64 6.63 -7.58
CA LEU A 147 -4.28 6.52 -6.18
C LEU A 147 -2.97 5.75 -6.02
N ILE A 148 -2.03 6.33 -5.28
CA ILE A 148 -0.75 5.73 -4.93
C ILE A 148 -0.73 5.40 -3.45
N TYR A 149 -0.49 4.14 -3.12
CA TYR A 149 -0.13 3.68 -1.79
C TYR A 149 1.37 3.52 -1.73
N PHE A 150 2.05 4.41 -0.99
CA PHE A 150 3.48 4.31 -0.82
C PHE A 150 3.78 3.74 0.57
N ASP A 151 3.99 2.43 0.61
CA ASP A 151 4.12 1.62 1.82
C ASP A 151 5.44 0.82 1.84
N ALA A 152 6.54 1.50 1.53
CA ALA A 152 7.89 0.95 1.67
C ALA A 152 8.38 1.05 3.12
N PHE A 153 9.43 0.30 3.49
CA PHE A 153 10.11 0.51 4.77
C PHE A 153 10.62 1.96 4.90
N GLY A 154 10.75 2.41 6.14
CA GLY A 154 10.95 3.83 6.44
C GLY A 154 12.18 4.44 5.76
N PRO A 155 12.23 5.77 5.56
CA PRO A 155 13.35 6.41 4.86
C PRO A 155 14.73 6.22 5.50
N ASP A 156 14.81 5.83 6.77
CA ASP A 156 16.10 5.52 7.42
C ASP A 156 16.56 4.09 7.11
N LYS A 157 15.63 3.19 6.73
CA LYS A 157 15.89 1.78 6.47
C LYS A 157 16.12 1.50 4.99
N GLN A 158 15.37 2.17 4.11
CA GLN A 158 15.48 2.03 2.65
C GLN A 158 15.48 3.40 1.94
N PRO A 159 16.47 4.28 2.19
CA PRO A 159 16.50 5.65 1.66
C PRO A 159 16.38 5.73 0.13
N GLU A 160 16.87 4.73 -0.60
CA GLU A 160 16.80 4.62 -2.06
C GLU A 160 15.36 4.65 -2.60
N MET A 161 14.42 4.03 -1.89
CA MET A 161 12.99 4.03 -2.23
C MET A 161 12.41 5.44 -2.15
N TRP A 162 12.97 6.29 -1.29
CA TRP A 162 12.49 7.65 -1.01
C TRP A 162 13.29 8.72 -1.76
N SER A 163 14.03 8.33 -2.79
CA SER A 163 14.77 9.26 -3.63
C SER A 163 13.84 10.15 -4.46
N GLU A 164 14.36 11.32 -4.86
CA GLU A 164 13.63 12.23 -5.73
C GLU A 164 13.29 11.58 -7.08
N ASP A 165 14.17 10.74 -7.61
CA ASP A 165 13.96 10.05 -8.89
C ASP A 165 12.79 9.07 -8.84
N VAL A 166 12.65 8.30 -7.76
CA VAL A 166 11.48 7.43 -7.57
C VAL A 166 10.20 8.28 -7.50
N PHE A 167 10.21 9.37 -6.75
CA PHE A 167 9.05 10.25 -6.61
C PHE A 167 8.68 10.92 -7.94
N LYS A 168 9.65 11.37 -8.74
CA LYS A 168 9.42 11.94 -10.09
C LYS A 168 8.73 10.95 -11.00
N ARG A 169 9.21 9.71 -11.02
CA ARG A 169 8.63 8.69 -11.89
C ARG A 169 7.23 8.27 -11.41
N ILE A 170 7.00 8.14 -10.10
CA ILE A 170 5.64 7.92 -9.54
C ILE A 170 4.71 9.08 -9.89
N ALA A 171 5.19 10.31 -9.79
CA ALA A 171 4.43 11.48 -10.18
C ALA A 171 4.03 11.42 -11.65
N ALA A 172 4.92 10.98 -12.55
CA ALA A 172 4.63 10.81 -13.96
C ALA A 172 3.52 9.77 -14.22
N LEU A 173 3.43 8.72 -13.39
CA LEU A 173 2.38 7.71 -13.48
C LEU A 173 1.06 8.11 -12.81
N THR A 174 1.05 9.15 -11.98
CA THR A 174 -0.16 9.58 -11.26
C THR A 174 -0.99 10.48 -12.17
N ARG A 175 -2.31 10.25 -12.27
CA ARG A 175 -3.21 11.15 -13.01
C ARG A 175 -3.27 12.53 -12.37
N GLU A 176 -3.64 13.53 -13.15
CA GLU A 176 -4.06 14.81 -12.59
C GLU A 176 -5.21 14.59 -11.59
N ASN A 177 -5.19 15.32 -10.47
CA ASN A 177 -6.07 15.08 -9.32
C ASN A 177 -5.92 13.70 -8.67
N GLY A 178 -4.90 12.92 -9.05
CA GLY A 178 -4.56 11.66 -8.41
C GLY A 178 -3.99 11.89 -7.01
N ILE A 179 -4.17 10.90 -6.14
CA ILE A 179 -3.84 10.99 -4.71
C ILE A 179 -2.62 10.13 -4.41
N PHE A 180 -1.73 10.62 -3.56
CA PHE A 180 -0.64 9.87 -2.97
C PHE A 180 -0.83 9.81 -1.46
N VAL A 181 -0.73 8.63 -0.85
CA VAL A 181 -0.78 8.44 0.61
C VAL A 181 0.39 7.62 1.11
N THR A 182 0.92 8.02 2.27
CA THR A 182 1.98 7.28 2.96
C THR A 182 1.94 7.54 4.46
N TYR A 183 2.39 6.56 5.25
CA TYR A 183 2.54 6.72 6.69
C TYR A 183 3.69 7.68 7.07
N SER A 184 4.66 7.89 6.18
CA SER A 184 5.86 8.66 6.49
C SER A 184 5.61 10.16 6.40
N ALA A 185 5.79 10.89 7.51
CA ALA A 185 5.66 12.34 7.57
C ALA A 185 7.01 13.08 7.59
N LYS A 186 8.09 12.45 7.12
CA LYS A 186 9.44 13.06 7.15
C LYS A 186 9.53 14.27 6.21
N GLY A 187 10.36 15.24 6.60
CA GLY A 187 10.55 16.47 5.84
C GLY A 187 11.05 16.24 4.41
N GLN A 188 11.90 15.23 4.17
CA GLN A 188 12.36 14.89 2.82
C GLN A 188 11.22 14.40 1.92
N VAL A 189 10.33 13.56 2.45
CA VAL A 189 9.16 13.03 1.72
C VAL A 189 8.26 14.18 1.27
N LYS A 190 7.98 15.13 2.17
CA LYS A 190 7.22 16.34 1.86
C LYS A 190 7.89 17.17 0.74
N ARG A 191 9.20 17.40 0.83
CA ARG A 191 9.95 18.16 -0.19
C ARG A 191 9.91 17.47 -1.55
N ASN A 192 10.11 16.16 -1.59
CA ASN A 192 10.05 15.39 -2.84
C ASN A 192 8.68 15.50 -3.50
N LEU A 193 7.60 15.30 -2.74
CA LEU A 193 6.23 15.42 -3.26
C LEU A 193 5.93 16.82 -3.81
N ILE A 194 6.30 17.87 -3.07
CA ILE A 194 6.13 19.25 -3.54
C ILE A 194 6.94 19.49 -4.82
N GLY A 195 8.20 19.06 -4.85
CA GLY A 195 9.06 19.16 -6.03
C GLY A 195 8.52 18.40 -7.25
N CYS A 196 7.73 17.35 -7.03
CA CYS A 196 7.06 16.58 -8.08
C CYS A 196 5.66 17.09 -8.44
N GLY A 197 5.27 18.29 -7.98
CA GLY A 197 4.01 18.93 -8.35
C GLY A 197 2.79 18.52 -7.53
N PHE A 198 2.98 17.87 -6.38
CA PHE A 198 1.88 17.55 -5.47
C PHE A 198 1.60 18.68 -4.46
N ASN A 199 0.33 18.83 -4.09
CA ASN A 199 -0.09 19.60 -2.92
C ASN A 199 -0.11 18.69 -1.69
N VAL A 200 0.79 18.92 -0.74
CA VAL A 200 0.96 18.06 0.44
C VAL A 200 0.11 18.54 1.63
N SER A 201 -0.67 17.62 2.20
CA SER A 201 -1.42 17.79 3.44
C SER A 201 -0.89 16.87 4.54
N LEU A 202 -0.71 17.41 5.74
CA LEU A 202 -0.41 16.62 6.94
C LEU A 202 -1.73 16.29 7.65
N LEU A 203 -2.01 15.00 7.79
CA LEU A 203 -3.24 14.50 8.41
C LEU A 203 -2.92 13.83 9.76
N PRO A 204 -3.87 13.76 10.71
CA PRO A 204 -3.69 13.00 11.94
C PRO A 204 -3.34 11.54 11.66
N GLY A 205 -2.34 11.01 12.36
CA GLY A 205 -1.93 9.61 12.22
C GLY A 205 -2.67 8.64 13.14
N PRO A 206 -2.49 7.32 12.94
CA PRO A 206 -2.99 6.27 13.84
C PRO A 206 -2.23 6.26 15.18
N PRO A 207 -2.65 5.46 16.18
CA PRO A 207 -1.89 5.28 17.41
C PRO A 207 -0.39 5.02 17.16
N GLY A 208 0.46 5.74 17.88
CA GLY A 208 1.92 5.70 17.70
C GLY A 208 2.47 6.60 16.58
N LYS A 209 1.63 7.26 15.77
CA LYS A 209 2.06 8.24 14.76
C LYS A 209 1.27 9.54 14.88
N ARG A 210 1.98 10.66 15.02
CA ARG A 210 1.34 11.99 15.16
C ARG A 210 0.68 12.45 13.84
N GLN A 211 1.38 12.27 12.73
CA GLN A 211 0.95 12.74 11.42
C GLN A 211 1.33 11.76 10.32
N ILE A 212 0.54 11.77 9.24
CA ILE A 212 0.80 11.07 7.97
C ILE A 212 0.70 12.06 6.81
N ILE A 213 1.15 11.66 5.62
CA ILE A 213 1.05 12.48 4.42
C ILE A 213 -0.03 11.94 3.49
N ARG A 214 -0.91 12.84 3.07
CA ARG A 214 -1.68 12.72 1.81
C ARG A 214 -1.25 13.85 0.89
N ALA A 215 -1.09 13.59 -0.39
CA ALA A 215 -0.76 14.61 -1.36
C ALA A 215 -1.60 14.45 -2.63
N ASP A 216 -2.08 15.57 -3.16
CA ASP A 216 -2.97 15.60 -4.31
C ASP A 216 -2.19 16.16 -5.52
N LYS A 217 -2.14 15.43 -6.64
CA LYS A 217 -1.43 15.88 -7.84
C LYS A 217 -2.19 17.03 -8.48
N LYS A 218 -1.53 18.17 -8.70
CA LYS A 218 -2.15 19.34 -9.34
C LYS A 218 -2.67 18.96 -10.73
N ALA A 219 -3.85 19.46 -11.07
CA ALA A 219 -4.24 19.60 -12.47
C ALA A 219 -3.36 20.70 -13.09
N ASN A 220 -2.80 20.44 -14.27
CA ASN A 220 -2.09 21.46 -15.03
C ASN A 220 -3.06 22.33 -15.83
#